data_AF-L0DBU3-F1
#
_entry.id   AF-L0DBU3-F1
#
_cell.length_a   1.000
_cell.length_b   1.000
_cell.length_c   1.000
_cell.angle_alpha   90.00
_cell.angle_beta   90.00
_cell.angle_gamma   90.00
#
_symmetry.space_group_name_H-M   'P 1'
#
loop_
_entity.id
_entity.type
_entity.pdbx_description
1 polymer ?
#
loop_
_entity_poly.entity_id
_entity_poly.type
_entity_poly.pdbx_seq_one_letter_code
_entity_poly.pdbx_strand_id
1 'polypeptide(L)'
;MMADQANPYDEIPYGDHFFPYTHPIHLATLGTLFGIEAPGVDRCRVLELGCAEGGNLFPMALELPDAQFVGIDLSQRQIADGQAVINRLGLRNVELRAMSITEVDESFGQFDYILCHGVFSWVPEPVREKILSICSKNLSPHGLAYVSYNTYPGWHGRGMVRKLLAYHLRRSPLTTPLDQVHGARTFLEEIVRVIPDKASSYARILRTESEYLKGVPNSYLFHEHLEETNHPFYFHEFMDLAKANHLKYLVEARSGGMIENLPEDARESLEEWADDELGREQYLDILCNRTFRQTLLTHEGVRRLDEPSPDALDSLWIGTSLGPVSPDPDVVSLAPEEFRMAEGEASLSTNNPLIKAALVALFEIAPRSIRFETLWERVLSRLGSDANSNTPQDPGHLKQALLRCFMSSLIQLRTRPPVFASEISERPLSSPLARIQAEDEERLINLRGRTVRLDQFERLVLRALDGKNNRQAILDSLLALVDSGEFSIHEEGRPIEDRNRIVQILSGELEPCLERLAARALLVS
;
A
#
# COMPACT_ATOMS: atom_id res chain seq x y z
N MET A 1 -19.31 -13.68 31.28
CA MET A 1 -19.39 -14.83 30.35
C MET A 1 -20.28 -14.42 29.19
N MET A 2 -19.71 -13.74 28.21
CA MET A 2 -20.33 -13.61 26.89
C MET A 2 -20.05 -14.91 26.16
N ALA A 3 -21.11 -15.55 25.66
CA ALA A 3 -21.00 -16.78 24.90
C ALA A 3 -20.18 -16.54 23.63
N ASP A 4 -19.44 -17.57 23.26
CA ASP A 4 -18.66 -17.77 22.04
C ASP A 4 -19.55 -17.53 20.80
N GLN A 5 -19.70 -16.26 20.40
CA GLN A 5 -20.27 -15.92 19.10
C GLN A 5 -19.15 -16.09 18.08
N ALA A 6 -19.35 -16.99 17.12
CA ALA A 6 -18.43 -17.20 15.99
C ALA A 6 -18.04 -15.83 15.41
N ASN A 7 -16.73 -15.58 15.32
CA ASN A 7 -16.22 -14.33 14.82
C ASN A 7 -16.47 -14.25 13.31
N PRO A 8 -17.27 -13.28 12.79
CA PRO A 8 -17.55 -13.17 11.36
C PRO A 8 -16.28 -13.06 10.49
N TYR A 9 -15.16 -12.57 11.05
CA TYR A 9 -13.85 -12.52 10.39
C TYR A 9 -13.26 -13.91 10.06
N ASP A 10 -13.76 -14.98 10.67
CA ASP A 10 -13.30 -16.35 10.41
C ASP A 10 -13.99 -16.99 9.20
N GLU A 11 -15.12 -16.43 8.73
CA GLU A 11 -15.92 -17.03 7.65
C GLU A 11 -15.57 -16.48 6.25
N ILE A 12 -15.09 -15.23 6.13
CA ILE A 12 -14.64 -14.64 4.86
C ILE A 12 -13.39 -13.74 5.05
N PRO A 13 -12.16 -14.30 5.01
CA PRO A 13 -10.93 -13.52 5.25
C PRO A 13 -10.68 -12.43 4.20
N TYR A 14 -10.01 -11.35 4.61
CA TYR A 14 -9.51 -10.30 3.72
C TYR A 14 -8.40 -10.84 2.80
N GLY A 15 -8.36 -10.39 1.54
CA GLY A 15 -7.37 -10.83 0.54
C GLY A 15 -6.26 -9.82 0.24
N ASP A 16 -6.30 -8.61 0.80
CA ASP A 16 -5.24 -7.61 0.64
C ASP A 16 -4.37 -7.62 1.91
N HIS A 17 -3.24 -8.32 1.83
CA HIS A 17 -2.42 -8.65 3.01
C HIS A 17 -1.31 -7.63 3.29
N PHE A 18 -1.08 -6.60 2.45
CA PHE A 18 0.00 -5.64 2.68
C PHE A 18 -0.35 -4.20 2.30
N PHE A 19 -0.04 -3.27 3.20
CA PHE A 19 -0.32 -1.84 3.05
C PHE A 19 1.00 -1.04 3.06
N PRO A 20 1.55 -0.62 1.89
CA PRO A 20 2.90 -0.04 1.81
C PRO A 20 3.08 1.23 2.65
N TYR A 21 2.02 2.01 2.83
CA TYR A 21 2.07 3.25 3.62
C TYR A 21 2.08 3.03 5.14
N THR A 22 1.95 1.78 5.61
CA THR A 22 2.12 1.42 7.02
C THR A 22 3.56 1.00 7.35
N HIS A 23 4.41 0.85 6.33
CA HIS A 23 5.76 0.33 6.49
C HIS A 23 6.65 1.29 7.32
N PRO A 24 7.42 0.82 8.32
CA PRO A 24 8.30 1.66 9.15
C PRO A 24 9.24 2.57 8.35
N ILE A 25 9.86 2.07 7.27
CA ILE A 25 10.64 2.89 6.32
C ILE A 25 9.85 4.08 5.77
N HIS A 26 8.59 3.88 5.39
CA HIS A 26 7.74 4.96 4.88
C HIS A 26 7.42 5.98 5.97
N LEU A 27 7.04 5.50 7.16
CA LEU A 27 6.76 6.38 8.32
C LEU A 27 8.01 7.17 8.75
N ALA A 28 9.18 6.53 8.79
CA ALA A 28 10.46 7.17 9.07
C ALA A 28 10.84 8.21 8.00
N THR A 29 10.50 7.94 6.73
CA THR A 29 10.71 8.89 5.63
C THR A 29 9.88 10.14 5.84
N LEU A 30 8.59 10.00 6.17
CA LEU A 30 7.73 11.13 6.50
C LEU A 30 8.24 11.87 7.75
N GLY A 31 8.65 11.16 8.80
CA GLY A 31 9.28 11.79 9.96
C GLY A 31 10.50 12.63 9.59
N THR A 32 11.38 12.09 8.75
CA THR A 32 12.59 12.78 8.25
C THR A 32 12.26 14.03 7.45
N LEU A 33 11.27 13.95 6.55
CA LEU A 33 10.80 15.10 5.75
C LEU A 33 10.30 16.24 6.65
N PHE A 34 9.60 15.91 7.74
CA PHE A 34 9.07 16.89 8.70
C PHE A 34 10.05 17.20 9.85
N GLY A 35 11.33 16.85 9.72
CA GLY A 35 12.37 17.20 10.69
C GLY A 35 12.27 16.50 12.04
N ILE A 36 11.54 15.38 12.12
CA ILE A 36 11.54 14.50 13.28
C ILE A 36 12.72 13.53 13.15
N GLU A 37 13.51 13.42 14.21
CA GLU A 37 14.47 12.32 14.40
C GLU A 37 13.72 11.01 14.68
N ALA A 38 13.07 10.46 13.64
CA ALA A 38 12.31 9.23 13.76
C ALA A 38 13.24 8.06 14.15
N PRO A 39 12.75 7.07 14.91
CA PRO A 39 13.54 5.91 15.30
C PRO A 39 14.17 5.21 14.08
N GLY A 40 15.40 4.71 14.24
CA GLY A 40 16.04 3.92 13.19
C GLY A 40 15.28 2.62 12.93
N VAL A 41 14.99 2.32 11.67
CA VAL A 41 14.15 1.18 11.28
C VAL A 41 14.85 -0.18 11.43
N ASP A 42 16.17 -0.22 11.51
CA ASP A 42 16.94 -1.47 11.51
C ASP A 42 16.70 -2.31 12.77
N ARG A 43 16.41 -1.68 13.90
CA ARG A 43 16.18 -2.34 15.20
C ARG A 43 14.92 -1.83 15.89
N CYS A 44 13.98 -1.30 15.11
CA CYS A 44 12.75 -0.74 15.67
C CYS A 44 11.85 -1.83 16.24
N ARG A 45 10.95 -1.43 17.15
CA ARG A 45 9.83 -2.26 17.58
C ARG A 45 8.54 -1.74 16.96
N VAL A 46 7.78 -2.62 16.32
CA VAL A 46 6.51 -2.32 15.65
C VAL A 46 5.39 -3.08 16.32
N LEU A 47 4.29 -2.39 16.65
CA LEU A 47 3.04 -2.99 17.12
C LEU A 47 1.95 -2.77 16.07
N GLU A 48 1.26 -3.82 15.65
CA GLU A 48 0.05 -3.72 14.83
C GLU A 48 -1.19 -4.16 15.62
N LEU A 49 -2.16 -3.25 15.72
CA LEU A 49 -3.45 -3.44 16.37
C LEU A 49 -4.48 -3.87 15.31
N GLY A 50 -5.07 -5.05 15.50
CA GLY A 50 -5.93 -5.70 14.51
C GLY A 50 -5.13 -6.23 13.32
N CYS A 51 -4.11 -7.05 13.60
CA CYS A 51 -3.20 -7.56 12.58
C CYS A 51 -3.80 -8.68 11.70
N ALA A 52 -5.00 -9.18 12.02
CA ALA A 52 -5.56 -10.41 11.45
C ALA A 52 -4.52 -11.55 11.50
N GLU A 53 -4.19 -12.14 10.35
CA GLU A 53 -3.18 -13.18 10.21
C GLU A 53 -1.73 -12.65 10.13
N GLY A 54 -1.49 -11.35 10.26
CA GLY A 54 -0.14 -10.76 10.26
C GLY A 54 0.47 -10.56 8.88
N GLY A 55 -0.32 -10.69 7.81
CA GLY A 55 0.10 -10.51 6.42
C GLY A 55 0.89 -9.23 6.17
N ASN A 56 0.51 -8.13 6.86
CA ASN A 56 1.16 -6.83 6.70
C ASN A 56 2.56 -6.81 7.31
N LEU A 57 2.79 -7.59 8.37
CA LEU A 57 4.06 -7.67 9.09
C LEU A 57 5.09 -8.54 8.38
N PHE A 58 4.68 -9.57 7.65
CA PHE A 58 5.61 -10.51 7.00
C PHE A 58 6.60 -9.86 6.02
N PRO A 59 6.17 -9.03 5.05
CA PRO A 59 7.12 -8.36 4.16
C PRO A 59 8.03 -7.39 4.91
N MET A 60 7.53 -6.71 5.95
CA MET A 60 8.34 -5.80 6.78
C MET A 60 9.42 -6.58 7.56
N ALA A 61 9.05 -7.72 8.13
CA ALA A 61 9.93 -8.57 8.90
C ALA A 61 11.04 -9.23 8.07
N LEU A 62 10.73 -9.55 6.81
CA LEU A 62 11.72 -10.02 5.83
C LEU A 62 12.70 -8.90 5.43
N GLU A 63 12.21 -7.67 5.24
CA GLU A 63 13.07 -6.53 4.87
C GLU A 63 13.92 -6.01 6.06
N LEU A 64 13.41 -6.13 7.29
CA LEU A 64 14.02 -5.64 8.53
C LEU A 64 14.25 -6.80 9.53
N PRO A 65 15.26 -7.68 9.29
CA PRO A 65 15.48 -8.88 10.07
C PRO A 65 15.89 -8.63 11.53
N ASP A 66 16.45 -7.45 11.83
CA ASP A 66 16.91 -7.04 13.15
C ASP A 66 15.85 -6.23 13.94
N ALA A 67 14.72 -5.86 13.31
CA ALA A 67 13.58 -5.22 13.96
C ALA A 67 12.70 -6.27 14.66
N GLN A 68 11.74 -5.84 15.48
CA GLN A 68 10.77 -6.72 16.14
C GLN A 68 9.34 -6.29 15.82
N PHE A 69 8.48 -7.25 15.49
CA PHE A 69 7.09 -7.02 15.11
C PHE A 69 6.18 -7.79 16.05
N VAL A 70 5.19 -7.11 16.62
CA VAL A 70 4.15 -7.69 17.45
C VAL A 70 2.80 -7.38 16.81
N GLY A 71 2.05 -8.41 16.44
CA GLY A 71 0.68 -8.29 15.94
C GLY A 71 -0.31 -8.76 17.00
N ILE A 72 -1.39 -8.02 17.17
CA ILE A 72 -2.50 -8.40 18.05
C ILE A 72 -3.80 -8.43 17.25
N ASP A 73 -4.55 -9.51 17.36
CA ASP A 73 -5.90 -9.61 16.81
C ASP A 73 -6.84 -10.38 17.75
N LEU A 74 -8.14 -10.15 17.64
CA LEU A 74 -9.14 -10.86 18.43
C LEU A 74 -9.36 -12.30 17.92
N SER A 75 -9.20 -12.55 16.62
CA SER A 75 -9.43 -13.87 16.02
C SER A 75 -8.28 -14.84 16.32
N GLN A 76 -8.59 -15.90 17.08
CA GLN A 76 -7.65 -16.99 17.31
C GLN A 76 -7.30 -17.75 16.02
N ARG A 77 -8.25 -17.86 15.09
CA ARG A 77 -8.05 -18.58 13.83
C ARG A 77 -7.07 -17.84 12.93
N GLN A 78 -7.29 -16.54 12.70
CA GLN A 78 -6.40 -15.69 11.91
C GLN A 78 -4.97 -15.73 12.49
N ILE A 79 -4.83 -15.64 13.81
CA ILE A 79 -3.53 -15.74 14.48
C ILE A 79 -2.88 -17.11 14.28
N ALA A 80 -3.64 -18.20 14.33
CA ALA A 80 -3.12 -19.54 14.06
C ALA A 80 -2.66 -19.73 12.61
N ASP A 81 -3.42 -19.20 11.65
CA ASP A 81 -3.06 -19.21 10.23
C ASP A 81 -1.77 -18.39 9.99
N GLY A 82 -1.69 -17.20 10.58
CA GLY A 82 -0.48 -16.37 10.58
C GLY A 82 0.74 -17.05 11.20
N GLN A 83 0.55 -17.77 12.31
CA GLN A 83 1.63 -18.52 12.95
C GLN A 83 2.16 -19.66 12.06
N ALA A 84 1.28 -20.29 11.25
CA ALA A 84 1.70 -21.27 10.26
C ALA A 84 2.58 -20.63 9.17
N VAL A 85 2.24 -19.43 8.70
CA VAL A 85 3.05 -18.67 7.73
C VAL A 85 4.40 -18.26 8.33
N ILE A 86 4.43 -17.78 9.59
CA ILE A 86 5.68 -17.48 10.32
C ILE A 86 6.61 -18.69 10.35
N ASN A 87 6.06 -19.88 10.66
CA ASN A 87 6.82 -21.12 10.70
C ASN A 87 7.35 -21.53 9.33
N ARG A 88 6.53 -21.39 8.27
CA ARG A 88 6.95 -21.68 6.88
C ARG A 88 8.06 -20.74 6.39
N LEU A 89 7.97 -19.46 6.74
CA LEU A 89 8.98 -18.45 6.39
C LEU A 89 10.22 -18.51 7.28
N GLY A 90 10.14 -19.16 8.45
CA GLY A 90 11.22 -19.20 9.43
C GLY A 90 11.48 -17.84 10.10
N LEU A 91 10.47 -16.98 10.18
CA LEU A 91 10.57 -15.66 10.82
C LEU A 91 10.79 -15.81 12.32
N ARG A 92 11.76 -15.06 12.85
CA ARG A 92 12.12 -15.07 14.29
C ARG A 92 11.81 -13.75 14.99
N ASN A 93 11.42 -12.76 14.20
CA ASN A 93 11.20 -11.38 14.60
C ASN A 93 9.73 -10.96 14.54
N VAL A 94 8.81 -11.90 14.36
CA VAL A 94 7.35 -11.65 14.39
C VAL A 94 6.71 -12.48 15.49
N GLU A 95 5.91 -11.83 16.32
CA GLU A 95 5.08 -12.46 17.33
C GLU A 95 3.61 -12.07 17.10
N LEU A 96 2.71 -13.05 17.01
CA LEU A 96 1.28 -12.82 16.88
C LEU A 96 0.55 -13.28 18.14
N ARG A 97 -0.37 -12.45 18.66
CA ARG A 97 -1.13 -12.73 19.89
C ARG A 97 -2.63 -12.61 19.65
N ALA A 98 -3.36 -13.67 19.95
CA ALA A 98 -4.82 -13.66 19.95
C ALA A 98 -5.34 -13.07 21.27
N MET A 99 -5.72 -11.78 21.27
CA MET A 99 -6.20 -11.06 22.45
C MET A 99 -6.95 -9.77 22.07
N SER A 100 -7.70 -9.20 23.01
CA SER A 100 -8.34 -7.90 22.79
C SER A 100 -7.33 -6.75 22.87
N ILE A 101 -7.50 -5.73 22.01
CA ILE A 101 -6.78 -4.45 22.12
C ILE A 101 -6.95 -3.82 23.52
N THR A 102 -8.10 -4.05 24.17
CA THR A 102 -8.38 -3.55 25.53
C THR A 102 -7.42 -4.07 26.60
N GLU A 103 -6.78 -5.20 26.35
CA GLU A 103 -5.87 -5.89 27.26
C GLU A 103 -4.40 -5.44 27.13
N VAL A 104 -4.05 -4.63 26.13
CA VAL A 104 -2.68 -4.10 25.98
C VAL A 104 -2.36 -3.15 27.13
N ASP A 105 -1.24 -3.34 27.81
CA ASP A 105 -0.81 -2.52 28.94
C ASP A 105 0.67 -2.14 28.87
N GLU A 106 1.20 -1.55 29.94
CA GLU A 106 2.59 -1.10 30.03
C GLU A 106 3.60 -2.26 29.96
N SER A 107 3.19 -3.51 30.23
CA SER A 107 4.07 -4.68 30.19
C SER A 107 4.55 -5.04 28.78
N PHE A 108 3.86 -4.54 27.74
CA PHE A 108 4.30 -4.66 26.34
C PHE A 108 5.55 -3.80 26.05
N GLY A 109 5.85 -2.85 26.93
CA GLY A 109 6.90 -1.85 26.74
C GLY A 109 6.52 -0.82 25.67
N GLN A 110 7.55 -0.18 25.12
CA GLN A 110 7.40 0.84 24.10
C GLN A 110 7.72 0.33 22.69
N PHE A 111 7.04 0.91 21.70
CA PHE A 111 7.18 0.65 20.27
C PHE A 111 7.53 1.95 19.55
N ASP A 112 8.38 1.83 18.56
CA ASP A 112 8.81 2.96 17.71
C ASP A 112 7.75 3.29 16.66
N TYR A 113 7.02 2.27 16.22
CA TYR A 113 5.90 2.42 15.29
C TYR A 113 4.70 1.64 15.81
N ILE A 114 3.55 2.32 15.88
CA ILE A 114 2.28 1.67 16.21
C ILE A 114 1.35 1.81 15.02
N LEU A 115 0.80 0.70 14.54
CA LEU A 115 -0.03 0.61 13.35
C LEU A 115 -1.45 0.21 13.75
N CYS A 116 -2.44 0.96 13.28
CA CYS A 116 -3.85 0.64 13.42
C CYS A 116 -4.53 0.87 12.06
N HIS A 117 -4.51 -0.16 11.21
CA HIS A 117 -5.03 -0.09 9.85
C HIS A 117 -6.39 -0.78 9.76
N GLY A 118 -7.43 -0.06 9.34
CA GLY A 118 -8.75 -0.62 9.09
C GLY A 118 -9.53 -1.05 10.34
N VAL A 119 -9.16 -0.55 11.54
CA VAL A 119 -9.81 -0.95 12.81
C VAL A 119 -10.59 0.19 13.46
N PHE A 120 -10.05 1.41 13.48
CA PHE A 120 -10.53 2.49 14.35
C PHE A 120 -12.02 2.84 14.14
N SER A 121 -12.50 2.89 12.91
CA SER A 121 -13.92 3.14 12.61
C SER A 121 -14.84 1.94 12.88
N TRP A 122 -14.30 0.74 12.99
CA TRP A 122 -15.07 -0.51 13.07
C TRP A 122 -15.25 -1.02 14.51
N VAL A 123 -14.60 -0.38 15.48
CA VAL A 123 -14.66 -0.80 16.88
C VAL A 123 -15.49 0.15 17.75
N PRO A 124 -16.10 -0.36 18.85
CA PRO A 124 -16.81 0.47 19.82
C PRO A 124 -15.92 1.54 20.49
N GLU A 125 -16.56 2.56 21.06
CA GLU A 125 -15.88 3.71 21.69
C GLU A 125 -14.81 3.32 22.73
N PRO A 126 -15.04 2.38 23.67
CA PRO A 126 -14.00 2.01 24.64
C PRO A 126 -12.74 1.42 23.99
N VAL A 127 -12.88 0.76 22.84
CA VAL A 127 -11.75 0.21 22.09
C VAL A 127 -11.02 1.34 21.35
N ARG A 128 -11.74 2.33 20.81
CA ARG A 128 -11.12 3.52 20.17
C ARG A 128 -10.32 4.36 21.17
N GLU A 129 -10.89 4.62 22.34
CA GLU A 129 -10.18 5.28 23.44
C GLU A 129 -8.91 4.51 23.81
N LYS A 130 -9.01 3.17 23.90
CA LYS A 130 -7.87 2.32 24.17
C LYS A 130 -6.80 2.43 23.08
N ILE A 131 -7.17 2.40 21.79
CA ILE A 131 -6.22 2.54 20.67
C ILE A 131 -5.39 3.82 20.83
N LEU A 132 -6.04 4.96 21.06
CA LEU A 132 -5.32 6.23 21.26
C LEU A 132 -4.49 6.23 22.55
N SER A 133 -4.99 5.59 23.61
CA SER A 133 -4.23 5.42 24.85
C SER A 133 -2.96 4.58 24.64
N ILE A 134 -3.01 3.51 23.83
CA ILE A 134 -1.84 2.70 23.45
C ILE A 134 -0.87 3.55 22.61
N CYS A 135 -1.38 4.29 21.62
CA CYS A 135 -0.59 5.22 20.82
C CYS A 135 0.10 6.31 21.66
N SER A 136 -0.41 6.61 22.85
CA SER A 136 0.20 7.54 23.80
C SER A 136 1.17 6.83 24.75
N LYS A 137 0.74 5.77 25.44
CA LYS A 137 1.50 5.16 26.55
C LYS A 137 2.58 4.17 26.09
N ASN A 138 2.32 3.45 25.00
CA ASN A 138 3.22 2.43 24.46
C ASN A 138 4.05 2.95 23.28
N LEU A 139 3.93 4.22 22.90
CA LEU A 139 4.76 4.81 21.85
C LEU A 139 6.06 5.36 22.43
N SER A 140 7.19 5.06 21.80
CA SER A 140 8.50 5.59 22.20
C SER A 140 8.51 7.13 22.05
N PRO A 141 9.43 7.86 22.72
CA PRO A 141 9.40 9.32 22.77
C PRO A 141 9.42 10.03 21.41
N HIS A 142 10.04 9.42 20.40
CA HIS A 142 10.08 9.91 19.01
C HIS A 142 9.30 9.00 18.05
N GLY A 143 8.54 8.05 18.59
CA GLY A 143 7.77 7.11 17.81
C GLY A 143 6.66 7.77 17.00
N LEU A 144 6.19 7.03 15.99
CA LEU A 144 5.12 7.46 15.10
C LEU A 144 3.96 6.45 15.13
N ALA A 145 2.74 6.94 15.35
CA ALA A 145 1.54 6.11 15.36
C ALA A 145 0.72 6.36 14.08
N TYR A 146 0.49 5.30 13.31
CA TYR A 146 -0.37 5.29 12.13
C TYR A 146 -1.77 4.84 12.55
N VAL A 147 -2.80 5.63 12.22
CA VAL A 147 -4.21 5.26 12.43
C VAL A 147 -5.00 5.58 11.17
N SER A 148 -5.72 4.60 10.63
CA SER A 148 -6.63 4.83 9.50
C SER A 148 -8.09 4.67 9.89
N TYR A 149 -8.95 5.50 9.30
CA TYR A 149 -10.36 5.59 9.64
C TYR A 149 -11.17 6.19 8.49
N ASN A 150 -12.46 5.85 8.46
CA ASN A 150 -13.40 6.38 7.50
C ASN A 150 -13.73 7.84 7.86
N THR A 151 -13.98 8.68 6.87
CA THR A 151 -14.16 10.13 7.10
C THR A 151 -15.44 10.71 6.54
N TYR A 152 -15.95 11.72 7.22
CA TYR A 152 -16.96 12.63 6.68
C TYR A 152 -16.30 13.80 5.92
N PRO A 153 -16.99 14.36 4.90
CA PRO A 153 -18.35 14.03 4.45
C PRO A 153 -18.46 12.79 3.54
N GLY A 154 -17.33 12.28 3.03
CA GLY A 154 -17.30 11.23 2.00
C GLY A 154 -18.12 9.97 2.35
N TRP A 155 -18.17 9.60 3.63
CA TRP A 155 -18.91 8.42 4.05
C TRP A 155 -20.42 8.56 4.15
N HIS A 156 -21.01 9.75 3.99
CA HIS A 156 -22.47 9.89 4.08
C HIS A 156 -23.19 9.05 3.02
N GLY A 157 -22.68 9.03 1.78
CA GLY A 157 -23.25 8.23 0.69
C GLY A 157 -23.18 6.72 0.98
N ARG A 158 -21.98 6.22 1.30
CA ARG A 158 -21.76 4.80 1.63
C ARG A 158 -22.51 4.38 2.89
N GLY A 159 -22.50 5.21 3.93
CA GLY A 159 -23.23 4.99 5.18
C GLY A 159 -24.75 4.91 4.99
N MET A 160 -25.31 5.69 4.06
CA MET A 160 -26.72 5.56 3.67
C MET A 160 -26.97 4.20 3.02
N VAL A 161 -26.14 3.77 2.06
CA VAL A 161 -26.28 2.47 1.39
C VAL A 161 -26.19 1.32 2.40
N ARG A 162 -25.20 1.36 3.30
CA ARG A 162 -25.06 0.40 4.42
C ARG A 162 -26.35 0.21 5.20
N LYS A 163 -26.99 1.31 5.61
CA LYS A 163 -28.26 1.26 6.37
C LYS A 163 -29.41 0.65 5.55
N LEU A 164 -29.46 0.92 4.24
CA LEU A 164 -30.46 0.31 3.35
C LEU A 164 -30.25 -1.21 3.21
N LEU A 165 -29.01 -1.63 2.99
CA LEU A 165 -28.65 -3.05 2.90
C LEU A 165 -28.99 -3.78 4.21
N ALA A 166 -28.57 -3.24 5.35
CA ALA A 166 -28.86 -3.80 6.66
C ALA A 166 -30.38 -3.91 6.92
N TYR A 167 -31.17 -2.90 6.54
CA TYR A 167 -32.63 -2.96 6.66
C TYR A 167 -33.25 -4.06 5.80
N HIS A 168 -32.79 -4.22 4.56
CA HIS A 168 -33.28 -5.26 3.65
C HIS A 168 -32.93 -6.67 4.17
N LEU A 169 -31.67 -6.88 4.55
CA LEU A 169 -31.18 -8.19 4.97
C LEU A 169 -31.79 -8.68 6.29
N ARG A 170 -32.16 -7.77 7.22
CA ARG A 170 -32.90 -8.13 8.46
C ARG A 170 -34.18 -8.91 8.22
N ARG A 171 -34.77 -8.82 7.03
CA ARG A 171 -36.05 -9.45 6.67
C ARG A 171 -35.89 -10.74 5.87
N SER A 172 -34.66 -11.10 5.53
CA SER A 172 -34.37 -12.24 4.66
C SER A 172 -34.01 -13.47 5.51
N PRO A 173 -34.43 -14.69 5.13
CA PRO A 173 -34.07 -15.93 5.82
C PRO A 173 -32.60 -16.36 5.57
N LEU A 174 -31.74 -15.43 5.14
CA LEU A 174 -30.34 -15.70 4.79
C LEU A 174 -29.55 -15.93 6.08
N THR A 175 -28.92 -17.09 6.17
CA THR A 175 -28.25 -17.54 7.41
C THR A 175 -26.74 -17.45 7.34
N THR A 176 -26.14 -17.42 6.14
CA THR A 176 -24.69 -17.35 5.96
C THR A 176 -24.21 -15.96 5.53
N PRO A 177 -22.99 -15.54 5.89
CA PRO A 177 -22.37 -14.31 5.39
C PRO A 177 -22.35 -14.20 3.86
N LEU A 178 -22.07 -15.31 3.17
CA LEU A 178 -22.03 -15.33 1.71
C LEU A 178 -23.42 -15.07 1.09
N ASP A 179 -24.47 -15.67 1.66
CA ASP A 179 -25.84 -15.41 1.25
C ASP A 179 -26.22 -13.93 1.46
N GLN A 180 -25.79 -13.34 2.57
CA GLN A 180 -26.01 -11.92 2.86
C GLN A 180 -25.30 -11.02 1.83
N VAL A 181 -24.06 -11.34 1.45
CA VAL A 181 -23.32 -10.63 0.39
C VAL A 181 -24.05 -10.69 -0.94
N HIS A 182 -24.48 -11.88 -1.37
CA HIS A 182 -25.24 -12.05 -2.61
C HIS A 182 -26.59 -11.31 -2.57
N GLY A 183 -27.28 -11.38 -1.43
CA GLY A 183 -28.53 -10.66 -1.20
C GLY A 183 -28.34 -9.13 -1.25
N ALA A 184 -27.26 -8.62 -0.66
CA ALA A 184 -26.92 -7.20 -0.70
C ALA A 184 -26.69 -6.70 -2.12
N ARG A 185 -25.91 -7.43 -2.93
CA ARG A 185 -25.67 -7.11 -4.34
C ARG A 185 -26.97 -7.09 -5.14
N THR A 186 -27.74 -8.16 -5.02
CA THR A 186 -29.02 -8.31 -5.72
C THR A 186 -29.96 -7.16 -5.39
N PHE A 187 -30.13 -6.85 -4.10
CA PHE A 187 -31.01 -5.76 -3.66
C PHE A 187 -30.54 -4.40 -4.18
N LEU A 188 -29.23 -4.13 -4.16
CA LEU A 188 -28.70 -2.85 -4.62
C LEU A 188 -28.86 -2.68 -6.15
N GLU A 189 -28.72 -3.74 -6.93
CA GLU A 189 -29.02 -3.71 -8.37
C GLU A 189 -30.52 -3.49 -8.63
N GLU A 190 -31.38 -4.15 -7.85
CA GLU A 190 -32.83 -4.02 -7.97
C GLU A 190 -33.32 -2.60 -7.64
N ILE A 191 -32.85 -2.01 -6.54
CA ILE A 191 -33.26 -0.65 -6.13
C ILE A 191 -32.84 0.39 -7.19
N VAL A 192 -31.64 0.25 -7.77
CA VAL A 192 -31.18 1.11 -8.87
C VAL A 192 -32.07 0.97 -10.11
N ARG A 193 -32.57 -0.25 -10.39
CA ARG A 193 -33.46 -0.51 -11.53
C ARG A 193 -34.85 0.09 -11.37
N VAL A 194 -35.44 0.01 -10.17
CA VAL A 194 -36.85 0.37 -9.89
C VAL A 194 -37.05 1.76 -9.32
N ILE A 195 -35.99 2.51 -9.06
CA ILE A 195 -36.09 3.89 -8.56
C ILE A 195 -36.90 4.77 -9.54
N PRO A 196 -37.92 5.53 -9.07
CA PRO A 196 -38.81 6.28 -9.97
C PRO A 196 -38.10 7.36 -10.79
N ASP A 197 -37.25 8.16 -10.13
CA ASP A 197 -36.43 9.18 -10.79
C ASP A 197 -34.97 8.72 -10.88
N LYS A 198 -34.61 8.19 -12.04
CA LYS A 198 -33.26 7.70 -12.35
C LYS A 198 -32.21 8.81 -12.53
N ALA A 199 -32.64 10.07 -12.64
CA ALA A 199 -31.74 11.22 -12.78
C ALA A 199 -31.46 11.91 -11.43
N SER A 200 -32.23 11.57 -10.38
CA SER A 200 -32.04 12.14 -9.05
C SER A 200 -30.64 11.91 -8.47
N SER A 201 -30.16 12.83 -7.62
CA SER A 201 -28.89 12.68 -6.89
C SER A 201 -28.85 11.40 -6.04
N TYR A 202 -29.99 11.00 -5.49
CA TYR A 202 -30.13 9.73 -4.76
C TYR A 202 -29.87 8.52 -5.67
N ALA A 203 -30.47 8.48 -6.87
CA ALA A 203 -30.24 7.41 -7.84
C ALA A 203 -28.77 7.35 -8.30
N ARG A 204 -28.09 8.50 -8.40
CA ARG A 204 -26.65 8.55 -8.73
C ARG A 204 -25.81 7.91 -7.62
N ILE A 205 -26.04 8.23 -6.35
CA ILE A 205 -25.32 7.62 -5.22
C ILE A 205 -25.48 6.11 -5.22
N LEU A 206 -26.72 5.61 -5.34
CA LEU A 206 -26.98 4.17 -5.36
C LEU A 206 -26.32 3.48 -6.55
N ARG A 207 -26.33 4.11 -7.73
CA ARG A 207 -25.70 3.56 -8.95
C ARG A 207 -24.20 3.48 -8.81
N THR A 208 -23.55 4.55 -8.34
CA THR A 208 -22.11 4.58 -8.11
C THR A 208 -21.70 3.49 -7.11
N GLU A 209 -22.43 3.33 -6.01
CA GLU A 209 -22.11 2.27 -5.04
C GLU A 209 -22.40 0.87 -5.59
N SER A 210 -23.47 0.70 -6.38
CA SER A 210 -23.78 -0.56 -7.06
C SER A 210 -22.68 -0.97 -8.05
N GLU A 211 -22.20 -0.03 -8.86
CA GLU A 211 -21.11 -0.25 -9.81
C GLU A 211 -19.80 -0.59 -9.08
N TYR A 212 -19.49 0.13 -8.01
CA TYR A 212 -18.33 -0.15 -7.16
C TYR A 212 -18.38 -1.56 -6.58
N LEU A 213 -19.51 -1.96 -5.99
CA LEU A 213 -19.66 -3.25 -5.31
C LEU A 213 -19.61 -4.47 -6.23
N LYS A 214 -19.75 -4.31 -7.55
CA LYS A 214 -19.56 -5.39 -8.53
C LYS A 214 -18.09 -5.83 -8.63
N GLY A 215 -17.16 -4.90 -8.44
CA GLY A 215 -15.74 -5.14 -8.63
C GLY A 215 -14.97 -5.59 -7.39
N VAL A 216 -15.56 -5.49 -6.20
CA VAL A 216 -14.89 -5.82 -4.94
C VAL A 216 -15.08 -7.32 -4.55
N PRO A 217 -14.14 -7.92 -3.81
CA PRO A 217 -14.32 -9.27 -3.26
C PRO A 217 -15.50 -9.37 -2.28
N ASN A 218 -15.99 -10.58 -2.05
CA ASN A 218 -17.09 -10.83 -1.11
C ASN A 218 -16.71 -10.47 0.34
N SER A 219 -15.46 -10.71 0.74
CA SER A 219 -14.92 -10.31 2.06
C SER A 219 -15.01 -8.80 2.25
N TYR A 220 -14.55 -8.04 1.26
CA TYR A 220 -14.62 -6.58 1.30
C TYR A 220 -16.06 -6.11 1.50
N LEU A 221 -17.02 -6.58 0.68
CA LEU A 221 -18.42 -6.17 0.82
C LEU A 221 -18.98 -6.51 2.21
N PHE A 222 -18.69 -7.71 2.73
CA PHE A 222 -19.18 -8.11 4.03
C PHE A 222 -18.68 -7.16 5.14
N HIS A 223 -17.37 -6.99 5.26
CA HIS A 223 -16.77 -6.17 6.32
C HIS A 223 -17.06 -4.67 6.13
N GLU A 224 -17.05 -4.18 4.89
CA GLU A 224 -17.24 -2.78 4.58
C GLU A 224 -18.71 -2.35 4.58
N HIS A 225 -19.66 -3.24 4.28
CA HIS A 225 -21.07 -2.86 4.10
C HIS A 225 -22.04 -3.51 5.09
N LEU A 226 -21.70 -4.68 5.60
CA LEU A 226 -22.61 -5.50 6.40
C LEU A 226 -22.24 -5.57 7.87
N GLU A 227 -21.01 -5.20 8.25
CA GLU A 227 -20.67 -5.07 9.67
C GLU A 227 -21.55 -4.08 10.40
N GLU A 228 -21.87 -4.42 11.65
CA GLU A 228 -22.79 -3.65 12.49
C GLU A 228 -22.21 -2.29 12.87
N THR A 229 -20.93 -2.24 13.23
CA THR A 229 -20.29 -1.04 13.76
C THR A 229 -19.50 -0.35 12.65
N ASN A 230 -19.87 0.88 12.30
CA ASN A 230 -18.97 1.78 11.59
C ASN A 230 -19.19 3.21 12.04
N HIS A 231 -18.14 3.88 12.48
CA HIS A 231 -18.13 5.26 12.92
C HIS A 231 -17.09 6.05 12.12
N PRO A 232 -17.50 6.73 11.05
CA PRO A 232 -16.66 7.72 10.37
C PRO A 232 -16.52 8.97 11.22
N PHE A 233 -15.43 9.70 11.03
CA PHE A 233 -15.12 10.93 11.76
C PHE A 233 -14.93 12.10 10.79
N TYR A 234 -15.31 13.31 11.18
CA TYR A 234 -14.61 14.48 10.63
C TYR A 234 -13.16 14.47 11.12
N PHE A 235 -12.24 15.00 10.31
CA PHE A 235 -10.82 15.04 10.67
C PHE A 235 -10.60 15.79 11.99
N HIS A 236 -11.26 16.92 12.19
CA HIS A 236 -11.12 17.68 13.44
C HIS A 236 -11.58 16.89 14.67
N GLU A 237 -12.66 16.09 14.56
CA GLU A 237 -13.16 15.25 15.67
C GLU A 237 -12.15 14.17 16.05
N PHE A 238 -11.52 13.53 15.05
CA PHE A 238 -10.42 12.60 15.30
C PHE A 238 -9.25 13.28 15.98
N MET A 239 -8.88 14.49 15.54
CA MET A 239 -7.77 15.24 16.12
C MET A 239 -8.06 15.71 17.55
N ASP A 240 -9.31 16.02 17.90
CA ASP A 240 -9.71 16.29 19.28
C ASP A 240 -9.49 15.08 20.19
N LEU A 241 -9.84 13.88 19.73
CA LEU A 241 -9.58 12.62 20.46
C LEU A 241 -8.08 12.33 20.60
N ALA A 242 -7.31 12.55 19.54
CA ALA A 242 -5.85 12.38 19.57
C ALA A 242 -5.20 13.36 20.56
N LYS A 243 -5.60 14.63 20.52
CA LYS A 243 -5.12 15.67 21.44
C LYS A 243 -5.45 15.36 22.90
N ALA A 244 -6.64 14.85 23.18
CA ALA A 244 -7.02 14.39 24.52
C ALA A 244 -6.11 13.26 25.05
N ASN A 245 -5.38 12.56 24.17
CA ASN A 245 -4.39 11.54 24.49
C ASN A 245 -2.93 12.04 24.34
N HIS A 246 -2.70 13.35 24.33
CA HIS A 246 -1.37 13.96 24.20
C HIS A 246 -0.64 13.62 22.89
N LEU A 247 -1.42 13.36 21.83
CA LEU A 247 -0.93 13.12 20.48
C LEU A 247 -1.25 14.32 19.59
N LYS A 248 -0.45 14.52 18.55
CA LYS A 248 -0.68 15.54 17.54
C LYS A 248 -0.46 15.02 16.13
N TYR A 249 -1.04 15.73 15.18
CA TYR A 249 -0.91 15.48 13.76
C TYR A 249 0.51 15.72 13.28
N LEU A 250 1.05 14.77 12.51
CA LEU A 250 2.28 14.92 11.75
C LEU A 250 1.98 15.17 10.28
N VAL A 251 1.38 14.19 9.60
CA VAL A 251 1.03 14.23 8.17
C VAL A 251 0.13 13.04 7.84
N GLU A 252 -0.58 13.07 6.72
CA GLU A 252 -1.15 11.87 6.13
C GLU A 252 -0.06 10.95 5.58
N ALA A 253 -0.11 9.66 5.92
CA ALA A 253 0.79 8.65 5.38
C ALA A 253 0.67 8.52 3.85
N ARG A 254 -0.46 8.94 3.28
CA ARG A 254 -0.67 9.06 1.84
C ARG A 254 -1.52 10.29 1.55
N SER A 255 -0.94 11.32 0.95
CA SER A 255 -1.72 12.48 0.47
C SER A 255 -2.37 12.21 -0.89
N GLY A 256 -1.73 11.40 -1.75
CA GLY A 256 -2.27 11.04 -3.07
C GLY A 256 -2.40 12.23 -4.02
N GLY A 257 -1.67 13.31 -3.77
CA GLY A 257 -1.73 14.53 -4.59
C GLY A 257 -3.03 15.32 -4.45
N MET A 258 -3.82 15.14 -3.37
CA MET A 258 -5.14 15.76 -3.27
C MET A 258 -5.09 17.29 -3.44
N ILE A 259 -4.12 17.97 -2.82
CA ILE A 259 -3.95 19.42 -2.93
C ILE A 259 -3.40 19.79 -4.31
N GLU A 260 -2.38 19.09 -4.79
CA GLU A 260 -1.71 19.36 -6.06
C GLU A 260 -2.65 19.19 -7.27
N ASN A 261 -3.66 18.33 -7.13
CA ASN A 261 -4.68 18.09 -8.15
C ASN A 261 -5.85 19.09 -8.09
N LEU A 262 -5.90 19.98 -7.09
CA LEU A 262 -6.92 21.01 -7.04
C LEU A 262 -6.66 22.11 -8.09
N PRO A 263 -7.72 22.61 -8.74
CA PRO A 263 -7.68 23.87 -9.47
C PRO A 263 -7.10 25.03 -8.63
N GLU A 264 -6.48 26.01 -9.29
CA GLU A 264 -5.83 27.14 -8.59
C GLU A 264 -6.80 27.91 -7.70
N ASP A 265 -8.00 28.22 -8.19
CA ASP A 265 -9.04 28.92 -7.44
C ASP A 265 -9.51 28.14 -6.20
N ALA A 266 -9.54 26.81 -6.28
CA ALA A 266 -9.83 25.95 -5.14
C ALA A 266 -8.69 25.95 -4.11
N ARG A 267 -7.42 26.01 -4.54
CA ARG A 267 -6.26 26.13 -3.64
C ARG A 267 -6.25 27.50 -2.94
N GLU A 268 -6.48 28.58 -3.68
CA GLU A 268 -6.58 29.93 -3.10
C GLU A 268 -7.70 30.00 -2.06
N SER A 269 -8.89 29.50 -2.38
CA SER A 269 -10.03 29.46 -1.45
C SER A 269 -9.73 28.63 -0.19
N LEU A 270 -9.02 27.52 -0.35
CA LEU A 270 -8.64 26.65 0.77
C LEU A 270 -7.76 27.39 1.79
N GLU A 271 -6.78 28.14 1.30
CA GLU A 271 -5.89 28.96 2.14
C GLU A 271 -6.64 30.14 2.79
N GLU A 272 -7.65 30.70 2.13
CA GLU A 272 -8.48 31.76 2.70
C GLU A 272 -9.41 31.28 3.84
N TRP A 273 -9.91 30.04 3.76
CA TRP A 273 -10.82 29.50 4.78
C TRP A 273 -10.11 28.91 5.99
N ALA A 274 -8.87 28.46 5.82
CA ALA A 274 -8.13 27.74 6.84
C ALA A 274 -7.43 28.70 7.81
N ASP A 275 -7.77 28.62 9.10
CA ASP A 275 -7.04 29.34 10.16
C ASP A 275 -5.68 28.70 10.48
N ASP A 276 -5.57 27.39 10.27
CA ASP A 276 -4.37 26.60 10.52
C ASP A 276 -4.31 25.34 9.63
N GLU A 277 -3.26 24.54 9.82
CA GLU A 277 -3.04 23.30 9.06
C GLU A 277 -4.19 22.29 9.22
N LEU A 278 -4.77 22.18 10.42
CA LEU A 278 -5.86 21.22 10.67
C LEU A 278 -7.15 21.66 9.98
N GLY A 279 -7.42 22.97 9.98
CA GLY A 279 -8.49 23.58 9.20
C GLY A 279 -8.30 23.35 7.71
N ARG A 280 -7.09 23.55 7.19
CA ARG A 280 -6.74 23.29 5.78
C ARG A 280 -7.01 21.84 5.39
N GLU A 281 -6.58 20.90 6.21
CA GLU A 281 -6.86 19.46 6.01
C GLU A 281 -8.36 19.13 6.08
N GLN A 282 -9.10 19.74 7.00
CA GLN A 282 -10.54 19.52 7.13
C GLN A 282 -11.32 20.07 5.91
N TYR A 283 -10.96 21.25 5.41
CA TYR A 283 -11.57 21.79 4.20
C TYR A 283 -11.21 21.00 2.95
N LEU A 284 -9.99 20.46 2.88
CA LEU A 284 -9.59 19.53 1.82
C LEU A 284 -10.48 18.29 1.81
N ASP A 285 -10.82 17.72 2.97
CA ASP A 285 -11.76 16.59 3.05
C ASP A 285 -13.13 16.93 2.48
N ILE A 286 -13.59 18.15 2.72
CA ILE A 286 -14.88 18.65 2.23
C ILE A 286 -14.84 18.82 0.71
N LEU A 287 -13.82 19.50 0.19
CA LEU A 287 -13.65 19.74 -1.25
C LEU A 287 -13.50 18.44 -2.04
N CYS A 288 -12.72 17.49 -1.53
CA CYS A 288 -12.42 16.23 -2.20
C CYS A 288 -13.41 15.11 -1.86
N ASN A 289 -14.43 15.38 -1.02
CA ASN A 289 -15.36 14.38 -0.52
C ASN A 289 -14.64 13.13 0.02
N ARG A 290 -13.61 13.36 0.84
CA ARG A 290 -12.68 12.31 1.30
C ARG A 290 -13.42 11.27 2.14
N THR A 291 -13.19 10.00 1.81
CA THR A 291 -13.86 8.85 2.42
C THR A 291 -13.01 8.11 3.45
N PHE A 292 -11.69 8.28 3.42
CA PHE A 292 -10.73 7.56 4.24
C PHE A 292 -9.46 8.38 4.49
N ARG A 293 -8.97 8.34 5.74
CA ARG A 293 -7.70 8.93 6.18
C ARG A 293 -6.73 7.87 6.67
N GLN A 294 -5.45 8.18 6.54
CA GLN A 294 -4.30 7.37 6.95
C GLN A 294 -3.36 8.27 7.74
N THR A 295 -3.77 8.65 8.94
CA THR A 295 -3.15 9.74 9.69
C THR A 295 -1.95 9.25 10.49
N LEU A 296 -0.84 9.98 10.39
CA LEU A 296 0.35 9.78 11.20
C LEU A 296 0.34 10.76 12.38
N LEU A 297 0.50 10.23 13.58
CA LEU A 297 0.52 10.94 14.85
C LEU A 297 1.90 10.81 15.52
N THR A 298 2.25 11.80 16.33
CA THR A 298 3.39 11.74 17.25
C THR A 298 3.02 12.41 18.57
N HIS A 299 3.91 12.34 19.56
CA HIS A 299 3.73 13.00 20.85
C HIS A 299 3.63 14.52 20.71
N GLU A 300 2.74 15.15 21.47
CA GLU A 300 2.49 16.60 21.42
C GLU A 300 3.79 17.43 21.61
N GLY A 301 4.71 16.96 22.46
CA GLY A 301 5.98 17.61 22.76
C GLY A 301 7.09 17.49 21.69
N VAL A 302 6.94 16.64 20.68
CA VAL A 302 7.97 16.42 19.65
C VAL A 302 8.01 17.60 18.68
N ARG A 303 9.18 18.22 18.48
CA ARG A 303 9.30 19.31 17.48
C ARG A 303 9.25 18.74 16.06
N ARG A 304 8.56 19.44 15.16
CA ARG A 304 8.51 19.14 13.72
C ARG A 304 8.52 20.44 12.91
N LEU A 305 8.77 20.32 11.62
CA LEU A 305 8.55 21.36 10.63
C LEU A 305 7.06 21.44 10.27
N ASP A 306 6.63 22.61 9.80
CA ASP A 306 5.26 22.82 9.30
C ASP A 306 5.10 22.27 7.88
N GLU A 307 6.16 22.34 7.08
CA GLU A 307 6.22 21.81 5.73
C GLU A 307 7.35 20.77 5.57
N PRO A 308 7.21 19.80 4.64
CA PRO A 308 8.26 18.85 4.37
C PRO A 308 9.50 19.54 3.76
N SER A 309 10.67 19.29 4.31
CA SER A 309 11.93 19.90 3.87
C SER A 309 12.46 19.24 2.59
N PRO A 310 12.70 20.00 1.50
CA PRO A 310 13.40 19.49 0.32
C PRO A 310 14.84 19.02 0.64
N ASP A 311 15.50 19.60 1.64
CA ASP A 311 16.87 19.21 2.02
C ASP A 311 16.96 17.82 2.63
N ALA A 312 15.85 17.30 3.16
CA ALA A 312 15.80 15.92 3.64
C ALA A 312 16.14 14.88 2.54
N LEU A 313 15.96 15.22 1.25
CA LEU A 313 16.32 14.34 0.12
C LEU A 313 17.80 13.97 0.09
N ASP A 314 18.69 14.79 0.66
CA ASP A 314 20.13 14.47 0.76
C ASP A 314 20.38 13.23 1.62
N SER A 315 19.46 12.96 2.55
CA SER A 315 19.52 11.83 3.48
C SER A 315 18.71 10.61 3.02
N LEU A 316 17.95 10.72 1.93
CA LEU A 316 17.01 9.70 1.46
C LEU A 316 17.47 8.99 0.17
N TRP A 317 16.87 7.84 -0.08
CA TRP A 317 16.99 7.08 -1.32
C TRP A 317 15.81 7.36 -2.22
N ILE A 318 16.09 7.62 -3.50
CA ILE A 318 15.10 8.02 -4.49
C ILE A 318 14.96 6.89 -5.51
N GLY A 319 13.73 6.41 -5.70
CA GLY A 319 13.38 5.40 -6.70
C GLY A 319 12.12 5.81 -7.46
N THR A 320 11.85 5.15 -8.58
CA THR A 320 10.66 5.42 -9.39
C THR A 320 9.97 4.12 -9.84
N SER A 321 8.71 4.26 -10.22
CA SER A 321 7.98 3.29 -11.05
C SER A 321 7.45 3.94 -12.35
N LEU A 322 7.74 5.22 -12.54
CA LEU A 322 7.44 5.94 -13.78
C LEU A 322 8.48 5.63 -14.84
N GLY A 323 8.03 5.31 -16.05
CA GLY A 323 8.84 5.26 -17.25
C GLY A 323 8.40 6.30 -18.27
N PRO A 324 9.31 6.77 -19.15
CA PRO A 324 8.94 7.63 -20.26
C PRO A 324 8.00 6.88 -21.22
N VAL A 325 7.01 7.57 -21.76
CA VAL A 325 6.12 7.03 -22.81
C VAL A 325 6.85 7.03 -24.16
N SER A 326 7.68 8.04 -24.41
CA SER A 326 8.54 8.09 -25.60
C SER A 326 9.71 7.09 -25.50
N PRO A 327 10.02 6.32 -26.56
CA PRO A 327 11.20 5.46 -26.59
C PRO A 327 12.52 6.23 -26.62
N ASP A 328 12.49 7.49 -27.07
CA ASP A 328 13.63 8.42 -27.09
C ASP A 328 13.17 9.76 -26.50
N PRO A 329 13.11 9.89 -25.15
CA PRO A 329 12.56 11.08 -24.51
C PRO A 329 13.48 12.29 -24.68
N ASP A 330 12.93 13.40 -25.18
CA ASP A 330 13.66 14.67 -25.27
C ASP A 330 13.70 15.32 -23.88
N VAL A 331 14.84 15.20 -23.22
CA VAL A 331 15.03 15.78 -21.87
C VAL A 331 15.52 17.23 -21.89
N VAL A 332 15.90 17.79 -23.04
CA VAL A 332 16.61 19.08 -23.14
C VAL A 332 15.68 20.22 -23.54
N SER A 333 14.80 20.00 -24.54
CA SER A 333 13.93 21.08 -25.03
C SER A 333 12.81 21.43 -24.03
N LEU A 334 12.03 22.47 -24.33
CA LEU A 334 10.82 22.81 -23.58
C LEU A 334 9.57 22.08 -24.10
N ALA A 335 9.72 21.09 -24.99
CA ALA A 335 8.62 20.21 -25.33
C ALA A 335 8.22 19.35 -24.11
N PRO A 336 6.91 19.16 -23.85
CA PRO A 336 6.47 18.30 -22.77
C PRO A 336 6.79 16.83 -23.07
N GLU A 337 7.28 16.11 -22.06
CA GLU A 337 7.39 14.65 -22.06
C GLU A 337 6.36 14.06 -21.10
N GLU A 338 5.85 12.87 -21.44
CA GLU A 338 4.93 12.11 -20.60
C GLU A 338 5.64 10.92 -19.97
N PHE A 339 5.41 10.72 -18.67
CA PHE A 339 5.84 9.58 -17.90
C PHE A 339 4.63 8.86 -17.31
N ARG A 340 4.65 7.53 -17.31
CA ARG A 340 3.54 6.71 -16.82
C ARG A 340 4.04 5.53 -15.99
N MET A 341 3.26 5.14 -15.00
CA MET A 341 3.52 3.89 -14.29
C MET A 341 3.22 2.70 -15.19
N ALA A 342 4.08 1.67 -15.15
CA ALA A 342 3.86 0.43 -15.91
C ALA A 342 2.54 -0.27 -15.53
N GLU A 343 2.18 -0.19 -14.25
CA GLU A 343 0.93 -0.71 -13.70
C GLU A 343 0.20 0.46 -13.01
N GLY A 344 -0.84 1.00 -13.66
CA GLY A 344 -1.71 2.04 -13.10
C GLY A 344 -2.03 3.20 -14.05
N GLU A 345 -2.88 4.12 -13.57
CA GLU A 345 -3.33 5.29 -14.34
C GLU A 345 -2.51 6.56 -14.03
N ALA A 346 -1.63 6.51 -13.03
CA ALA A 346 -0.83 7.67 -12.64
C ALA A 346 0.18 8.02 -13.73
N SER A 347 0.12 9.28 -14.18
CA SER A 347 1.05 9.85 -15.14
C SER A 347 1.49 11.24 -14.70
N LEU A 348 2.58 11.70 -15.30
CA LEU A 348 3.10 13.05 -15.16
C LEU A 348 3.49 13.54 -16.54
N SER A 349 3.02 14.74 -16.90
CA SER A 349 3.56 15.47 -18.05
C SER A 349 4.31 16.70 -17.56
N THR A 350 5.52 16.92 -18.10
CA THR A 350 6.32 18.08 -17.74
C THR A 350 7.17 18.56 -18.91
N ASN A 351 7.32 19.87 -19.02
CA ASN A 351 8.25 20.51 -19.96
C ASN A 351 9.55 20.97 -19.29
N ASN A 352 9.74 20.69 -17.99
CA ASN A 352 10.92 21.14 -17.25
C ASN A 352 12.11 20.18 -17.50
N PRO A 353 13.22 20.65 -18.12
CA PRO A 353 14.36 19.79 -18.44
C PRO A 353 14.98 19.06 -17.24
N LEU A 354 15.04 19.70 -16.06
CA LEU A 354 15.58 19.07 -14.84
C LEU A 354 14.73 17.89 -14.39
N ILE A 355 13.40 18.04 -14.42
CA ILE A 355 12.47 16.98 -14.02
C ILE A 355 12.51 15.84 -15.05
N LYS A 356 12.50 16.16 -16.35
CA LYS A 356 12.62 15.14 -17.42
C LYS A 356 13.91 14.33 -17.27
N ALA A 357 15.05 15.00 -17.17
CA ALA A 357 16.34 14.33 -17.02
C ALA A 357 16.41 13.47 -15.75
N ALA A 358 15.85 13.94 -14.63
CA ALA A 358 15.83 13.19 -13.37
C ALA A 358 14.97 11.92 -13.46
N LEU A 359 13.77 12.02 -14.03
CA LEU A 359 12.87 10.86 -14.18
C LEU A 359 13.43 9.81 -15.14
N VAL A 360 14.05 10.22 -16.24
CA VAL A 360 14.73 9.26 -17.14
C VAL A 360 15.93 8.62 -16.43
N ALA A 361 16.76 9.40 -15.71
CA ALA A 361 17.88 8.85 -14.96
C ALA A 361 17.46 7.85 -13.86
N LEU A 362 16.32 8.09 -13.20
CA LEU A 362 15.73 7.16 -12.24
C LEU A 362 15.15 5.91 -12.92
N PHE A 363 14.53 6.05 -14.08
CA PHE A 363 13.98 4.94 -14.84
C PHE A 363 15.06 3.97 -15.34
N GLU A 364 16.20 4.49 -15.80
CA GLU A 364 17.33 3.67 -16.29
C GLU A 364 17.94 2.76 -15.23
N ILE A 365 17.85 3.13 -13.96
CA ILE A 365 18.34 2.32 -12.85
C ILE A 365 17.21 1.52 -12.17
N ALA A 366 15.96 1.70 -12.59
CA ALA A 366 14.84 0.98 -12.01
C ALA A 366 15.08 -0.54 -12.15
N PRO A 367 14.72 -1.36 -11.14
CA PRO A 367 13.95 -1.01 -9.95
C PRO A 367 14.78 -0.51 -8.74
N ARG A 368 16.07 -0.17 -8.91
CA ARG A 368 16.97 0.28 -7.82
C ARG A 368 16.63 1.72 -7.37
N SER A 369 17.29 2.15 -6.29
CA SER A 369 17.21 3.53 -5.77
C SER A 369 18.60 4.15 -5.71
N ILE A 370 18.66 5.48 -5.73
CA ILE A 370 19.92 6.25 -5.73
C ILE A 370 19.84 7.44 -4.77
N ARG A 371 21.00 7.96 -4.34
CA ARG A 371 21.10 9.19 -3.53
C ARG A 371 20.92 10.43 -4.40
N PHE A 372 20.47 11.53 -3.79
CA PHE A 372 20.25 12.79 -4.51
C PHE A 372 21.53 13.31 -5.19
N GLU A 373 22.68 13.26 -4.52
CA GLU A 373 23.98 13.69 -5.08
C GLU A 373 24.28 12.99 -6.41
N THR A 374 24.19 11.66 -6.45
CA THR A 374 24.46 10.91 -7.69
C THR A 374 23.36 11.08 -8.74
N LEU A 375 22.10 11.29 -8.33
CA LEU A 375 21.03 11.65 -9.27
C LEU A 375 21.33 13.01 -9.92
N TRP A 376 21.78 13.98 -9.13
CA TRP A 376 22.12 15.32 -9.60
C TRP A 376 23.25 15.30 -10.62
N GLU A 377 24.32 14.54 -10.37
CA GLU A 377 25.41 14.34 -11.33
C GLU A 377 24.91 13.77 -12.66
N ARG A 378 24.02 12.77 -12.62
CA ARG A 378 23.41 12.18 -13.82
C ARG A 378 22.55 13.20 -14.57
N VAL A 379 21.77 14.01 -13.86
CA VAL A 379 20.94 15.08 -14.45
C VAL A 379 21.83 16.10 -15.18
N LEU A 380 22.88 16.59 -14.53
CA LEU A 380 23.81 17.55 -15.14
C LEU A 380 24.52 16.97 -16.35
N SER A 381 25.01 15.72 -16.26
CA SER A 381 25.65 15.04 -17.38
C SER A 381 24.73 14.91 -18.59
N ARG A 382 23.42 14.75 -18.37
CA ARG A 382 22.43 14.54 -19.42
C ARG A 382 21.98 15.83 -20.10
N LEU A 383 21.89 16.92 -19.33
CA LEU A 383 21.54 18.24 -19.85
C LEU A 383 22.73 18.94 -20.52
N GLY A 384 23.95 18.50 -20.22
CA GLY A 384 25.18 19.11 -20.74
C GLY A 384 25.52 20.44 -20.04
N SER A 385 26.75 20.88 -20.24
CA SER A 385 27.29 22.13 -19.68
C SER A 385 27.02 23.38 -20.53
N ASP A 386 26.13 23.28 -21.52
CA ASP A 386 25.90 24.40 -22.45
C ASP A 386 25.20 25.56 -21.74
N ALA A 387 25.96 26.64 -21.56
CA ALA A 387 25.57 27.92 -20.97
C ALA A 387 24.39 28.65 -21.68
N ASN A 388 23.75 28.01 -22.67
CA ASN A 388 22.58 28.48 -23.39
C ASN A 388 21.26 27.85 -22.91
N SER A 389 21.28 26.93 -21.93
CA SER A 389 20.02 26.48 -21.32
C SER A 389 19.47 27.60 -20.44
N ASN A 390 18.38 28.25 -20.86
CA ASN A 390 17.62 29.24 -20.08
C ASN A 390 17.01 28.67 -18.77
N THR A 391 17.33 27.44 -18.39
CA THR A 391 16.85 26.78 -17.16
C THR A 391 17.94 26.88 -16.09
N PRO A 392 17.72 27.61 -14.98
CA PRO A 392 18.63 27.62 -13.85
C PRO A 392 18.87 26.19 -13.35
N GLN A 393 20.14 25.76 -13.30
CA GLN A 393 20.54 24.48 -12.75
C GLN A 393 20.61 24.56 -11.21
N ASP A 394 19.44 24.68 -10.59
CA ASP A 394 19.31 24.77 -9.13
C ASP A 394 18.92 23.40 -8.53
N PRO A 395 19.77 22.78 -7.69
CA PRO A 395 19.43 21.53 -7.02
C PRO A 395 18.22 21.70 -6.08
N GLY A 396 18.01 22.88 -5.49
CA GLY A 396 16.87 23.17 -4.62
C GLY A 396 15.53 23.06 -5.37
N HIS A 397 15.47 23.61 -6.58
CA HIS A 397 14.31 23.49 -7.47
C HIS A 397 14.00 22.02 -7.82
N LEU A 398 15.03 21.22 -8.12
CA LEU A 398 14.83 19.79 -8.39
C LEU A 398 14.35 19.04 -7.14
N LYS A 399 14.95 19.29 -5.97
CA LYS A 399 14.51 18.67 -4.71
C LYS A 399 13.04 18.96 -4.43
N GLN A 400 12.61 20.21 -4.59
CA GLN A 400 11.21 20.60 -4.38
C GLN A 400 10.27 19.91 -5.38
N ALA A 401 10.68 19.78 -6.64
CA ALA A 401 9.90 19.06 -7.66
C ALA A 401 9.79 17.56 -7.35
N LEU A 402 10.87 16.92 -6.93
CA LEU A 402 10.88 15.51 -6.53
C LEU A 402 10.03 15.28 -5.27
N LEU A 403 10.07 16.21 -4.31
CA LEU A 403 9.21 16.15 -3.13
C LEU A 403 7.73 16.21 -3.51
N ARG A 404 7.33 17.12 -4.39
CA ARG A 404 5.94 17.14 -4.92
C ARG A 404 5.59 15.83 -5.63
N CYS A 405 6.50 15.28 -6.44
CA CYS A 405 6.28 13.98 -7.07
C CYS A 405 6.07 12.86 -6.04
N PHE A 406 6.80 12.88 -4.93
CA PHE A 406 6.62 11.92 -3.83
C PHE A 406 5.24 12.09 -3.16
N MET A 407 4.83 13.32 -2.85
CA MET A 407 3.51 13.59 -2.26
C MET A 407 2.37 13.15 -3.21
N SER A 408 2.53 13.32 -4.52
CA SER A 408 1.62 12.78 -5.52
C SER A 408 1.75 11.26 -5.77
N SER A 409 2.54 10.54 -4.96
CA SER A 409 2.79 9.10 -5.08
C SER A 409 3.43 8.66 -6.41
N LEU A 410 4.09 9.57 -7.13
CA LEU A 410 4.71 9.32 -8.44
C LEU A 410 6.12 8.72 -8.34
N ILE A 411 6.87 9.11 -7.31
CA ILE A 411 8.18 8.54 -6.99
C ILE A 411 8.19 7.97 -5.57
N GLN A 412 9.28 7.30 -5.20
CA GLN A 412 9.49 6.73 -3.87
C GLN A 412 10.68 7.41 -3.20
N LEU A 413 10.48 7.85 -1.96
CA LEU A 413 11.54 8.25 -1.05
C LEU A 413 11.63 7.23 0.08
N ARG A 414 12.84 6.88 0.50
CA ARG A 414 13.07 5.87 1.55
C ARG A 414 14.28 6.23 2.40
N THR A 415 14.19 6.02 3.72
CA THR A 415 15.35 6.11 4.64
C THR A 415 16.36 4.97 4.44
N ARG A 416 15.90 3.83 3.91
CA ARG A 416 16.70 2.63 3.60
C ARG A 416 16.39 2.15 2.18
N PRO A 417 17.39 1.76 1.37
CA PRO A 417 17.13 1.26 0.03
C PRO A 417 16.56 -0.16 0.09
N PRO A 418 15.71 -0.56 -0.87
CA PRO A 418 15.27 -1.94 -0.99
C PRO A 418 16.47 -2.87 -1.26
N VAL A 419 16.38 -4.10 -0.73
CA VAL A 419 17.40 -5.14 -0.94
C VAL A 419 16.80 -6.25 -1.80
N PHE A 420 17.35 -6.44 -3.00
CA PHE A 420 16.97 -7.49 -3.95
C PHE A 420 18.08 -7.72 -4.98
N ALA A 421 18.07 -8.89 -5.63
CA ALA A 421 18.91 -9.17 -6.79
C ALA A 421 18.29 -8.59 -8.06
N SER A 422 19.11 -7.87 -8.84
CA SER A 422 18.77 -7.43 -10.20
C SER A 422 19.54 -8.20 -11.27
N GLU A 423 20.58 -8.92 -10.86
CA GLU A 423 21.32 -9.85 -11.72
C GLU A 423 20.88 -11.28 -11.38
N ILE A 424 20.66 -12.10 -12.40
CA ILE A 424 20.15 -13.45 -12.23
C ILE A 424 21.33 -14.40 -11.98
N SER A 425 21.51 -14.84 -10.74
CA SER A 425 22.56 -15.82 -10.37
C SER A 425 22.33 -17.17 -11.04
N GLU A 426 23.36 -18.04 -11.13
CA GLU A 426 23.23 -19.40 -11.72
C GLU A 426 22.10 -20.22 -11.07
N ARG A 427 21.92 -20.03 -9.76
CA ARG A 427 20.88 -20.66 -8.94
C ARG A 427 20.02 -19.56 -8.29
N PRO A 428 19.03 -19.03 -9.03
CA PRO A 428 18.24 -17.90 -8.58
C PRO A 428 17.44 -18.26 -7.32
N LEU A 429 17.34 -17.29 -6.41
CA LEU A 429 16.53 -17.37 -5.20
C LEU A 429 15.47 -16.27 -5.27
N SER A 430 14.20 -16.63 -5.14
CA SER A 430 13.10 -15.67 -5.06
C SER A 430 12.76 -15.31 -3.61
N SER A 431 11.94 -14.27 -3.43
CA SER A 431 11.34 -13.93 -2.13
C SER A 431 10.60 -15.14 -1.55
N PRO A 432 10.88 -15.55 -0.31
CA PRO A 432 10.19 -16.69 0.30
C PRO A 432 8.69 -16.44 0.48
N LEU A 433 8.28 -15.19 0.79
CA LEU A 433 6.87 -14.82 0.85
C LEU A 433 6.20 -14.91 -0.52
N ALA A 434 6.85 -14.37 -1.56
CA ALA A 434 6.31 -14.42 -2.92
C ALA A 434 6.14 -15.87 -3.43
N ARG A 435 7.04 -16.80 -3.03
CA ARG A 435 6.86 -18.23 -3.35
C ARG A 435 5.64 -18.84 -2.71
N ILE A 436 5.37 -18.52 -1.44
CA ILE A 436 4.17 -18.99 -0.72
C ILE A 436 2.92 -18.41 -1.39
N GLN A 437 2.89 -17.10 -1.62
CA GLN A 437 1.75 -16.43 -2.27
C GLN A 437 1.47 -16.99 -3.67
N ALA A 438 2.50 -17.28 -4.46
CA ALA A 438 2.35 -17.81 -5.81
C ALA A 438 1.70 -19.21 -5.90
N GLU A 439 1.54 -19.92 -4.77
CA GLU A 439 0.78 -21.18 -4.72
C GLU A 439 -0.69 -20.95 -5.10
N ASP A 440 -1.32 -19.93 -4.50
CA ASP A 440 -2.77 -19.72 -4.58
C ASP A 440 -3.18 -18.32 -5.10
N GLU A 441 -2.24 -17.37 -5.18
CA GLU A 441 -2.50 -15.96 -5.52
C GLU A 441 -1.85 -15.57 -6.87
N GLU A 442 -2.62 -14.87 -7.72
CA GLU A 442 -2.06 -14.21 -8.92
C GLU A 442 -1.36 -12.88 -8.60
N ARG A 443 -1.75 -12.24 -7.49
CA ARG A 443 -1.21 -10.96 -7.03
C ARG A 443 -0.38 -11.21 -5.79
N LEU A 444 0.89 -10.84 -5.83
CA LEU A 444 1.82 -11.09 -4.73
C LEU A 444 2.66 -9.86 -4.42
N ILE A 445 3.32 -9.86 -3.26
CA ILE A 445 4.14 -8.74 -2.80
C ILE A 445 5.60 -8.97 -3.19
N ASN A 446 6.18 -8.03 -3.93
CA ASN A 446 7.60 -8.03 -4.27
C ASN A 446 8.47 -7.42 -3.15
N LEU A 447 9.80 -7.48 -3.31
CA LEU A 447 10.77 -6.96 -2.34
C LEU A 447 10.82 -5.42 -2.27
N ARG A 448 9.97 -4.72 -3.04
CA ARG A 448 9.77 -3.27 -2.94
C ARG A 448 8.50 -2.91 -2.16
N GLY A 449 7.79 -3.89 -1.59
CA GLY A 449 6.50 -3.67 -0.96
C GLY A 449 5.45 -3.21 -1.98
N ARG A 450 5.44 -3.82 -3.17
CA ARG A 450 4.42 -3.55 -4.20
C ARG A 450 3.75 -4.85 -4.62
N THR A 451 2.46 -4.76 -4.83
CA THR A 451 1.69 -5.82 -5.47
C THR A 451 2.09 -5.89 -6.94
N VAL A 452 2.44 -7.09 -7.40
CA VAL A 452 2.68 -7.40 -8.81
C VAL A 452 1.81 -8.58 -9.20
N ARG A 453 1.35 -8.60 -10.45
CA ARG A 453 0.58 -9.72 -10.99
C ARG A 453 1.48 -10.65 -11.78
N LEU A 454 1.42 -11.94 -11.48
CA LEU A 454 2.11 -12.98 -12.24
C LEU A 454 1.12 -13.87 -12.96
N ASP A 455 1.44 -14.24 -14.19
CA ASP A 455 0.71 -15.30 -14.89
C ASP A 455 1.04 -16.69 -14.31
N GLN A 456 0.36 -17.73 -14.79
CA GLN A 456 0.57 -19.10 -14.30
C GLN A 456 2.01 -19.57 -14.52
N PHE A 457 2.63 -19.28 -15.67
CA PHE A 457 3.99 -19.71 -15.97
C PHE A 457 5.01 -19.03 -15.06
N GLU A 458 4.89 -17.71 -14.89
CA GLU A 458 5.72 -16.91 -14.00
C GLU A 458 5.63 -17.40 -12.55
N ARG A 459 4.44 -17.77 -12.06
CA ARG A 459 4.26 -18.34 -10.71
C ARG A 459 4.96 -19.68 -10.56
N LEU A 460 4.85 -20.58 -11.55
CA LEU A 460 5.53 -21.88 -11.51
C LEU A 460 7.05 -21.72 -11.52
N VAL A 461 7.57 -20.83 -12.36
CA VAL A 461 9.01 -20.50 -12.37
C VAL A 461 9.42 -19.94 -11.02
N LEU A 462 8.70 -18.94 -10.49
CA LEU A 462 9.01 -18.28 -9.21
C LEU A 462 9.09 -19.30 -8.04
N ARG A 463 8.17 -20.26 -8.00
CA ARG A 463 8.12 -21.34 -6.99
C ARG A 463 9.34 -22.26 -7.04
N ALA A 464 9.95 -22.44 -8.23
CA ALA A 464 11.14 -23.24 -8.41
C ALA A 464 12.46 -22.52 -8.05
N LEU A 465 12.43 -21.20 -7.81
CA LEU A 465 13.62 -20.40 -7.49
C LEU A 465 13.93 -20.44 -5.99
N ASP A 466 14.49 -21.55 -5.52
CA ASP A 466 14.81 -21.81 -4.12
C ASP A 466 16.31 -21.60 -3.78
N GLY A 467 17.10 -21.09 -4.72
CA GLY A 467 18.55 -20.92 -4.59
C GLY A 467 19.36 -22.22 -4.76
N LYS A 468 18.71 -23.36 -5.01
CA LYS A 468 19.37 -24.65 -5.25
C LYS A 468 19.28 -25.08 -6.71
N ASN A 469 18.17 -24.78 -7.37
CA ASN A 469 17.93 -25.17 -8.76
C ASN A 469 18.68 -24.26 -9.74
N ASN A 470 19.39 -24.86 -10.70
CA ASN A 470 19.88 -24.15 -11.89
C ASN A 470 18.80 -24.16 -13.00
N ARG A 471 19.07 -23.53 -14.15
CA ARG A 471 18.10 -23.48 -15.26
C ARG A 471 17.59 -24.86 -15.68
N GLN A 472 18.49 -25.84 -15.78
CA GLN A 472 18.11 -27.20 -16.17
C GLN A 472 17.15 -27.83 -15.15
N ALA A 473 17.47 -27.73 -13.86
CA ALA A 473 16.59 -28.26 -12.81
C ALA A 473 15.23 -27.55 -12.77
N ILE A 474 15.18 -26.24 -13.06
CA ILE A 474 13.92 -25.50 -13.20
C ILE A 474 13.11 -26.03 -14.38
N LEU A 475 13.74 -26.19 -15.56
CA LEU A 475 13.08 -26.76 -16.75
C LEU A 475 12.56 -28.17 -16.50
N ASP A 476 13.36 -29.02 -15.86
CA ASP A 476 12.97 -30.40 -15.54
C ASP A 476 11.74 -30.41 -14.60
N SER A 477 11.69 -29.48 -13.65
CA SER A 477 10.53 -29.33 -12.74
C SER A 477 9.28 -28.86 -13.48
N LEU A 478 9.41 -27.92 -14.41
CA LEU A 478 8.30 -27.45 -15.24
C LEU A 478 7.78 -28.56 -16.17
N LEU A 479 8.69 -29.34 -16.77
CA LEU A 479 8.34 -30.49 -17.60
C LEU A 479 7.60 -31.57 -16.79
N ALA A 480 8.00 -31.82 -15.55
CA ALA A 480 7.31 -32.75 -14.68
C ALA A 480 5.86 -32.33 -14.39
N LEU A 481 5.60 -31.02 -14.24
CA LEU A 481 4.24 -30.47 -14.09
C LEU A 481 3.40 -30.59 -15.36
N VAL A 482 4.03 -30.51 -16.53
CA VAL A 482 3.35 -30.78 -17.80
C VAL A 482 3.02 -32.27 -17.93
N ASP A 483 3.97 -33.14 -17.58
CA ASP A 483 3.80 -34.59 -17.62
C ASP A 483 2.73 -35.08 -16.62
N SER A 484 2.55 -34.41 -15.48
CA SER A 484 1.50 -34.73 -14.49
C SER A 484 0.12 -34.15 -14.87
N GLY A 485 0.05 -33.25 -15.85
CA GLY A 485 -1.16 -32.54 -16.26
C GLY A 485 -1.55 -31.36 -15.36
N GLU A 486 -0.70 -30.98 -14.40
CA GLU A 486 -0.89 -29.80 -13.54
C GLU A 486 -0.65 -28.48 -14.29
N PHE A 487 0.12 -28.53 -15.38
CA PHE A 487 0.37 -27.39 -16.26
C PHE A 487 0.22 -27.81 -17.73
N SER A 488 -0.35 -26.94 -18.56
CA SER A 488 -0.51 -27.20 -19.99
C SER A 488 -0.08 -25.99 -20.80
N ILE A 489 0.70 -26.23 -21.85
CA ILE A 489 1.13 -25.17 -22.78
C ILE A 489 0.17 -25.14 -23.96
N HIS A 490 -0.26 -23.93 -24.33
CA HIS A 490 -1.20 -23.72 -25.43
C HIS A 490 -0.54 -22.92 -26.54
N GLU A 491 -0.81 -23.29 -27.80
CA GLU A 491 -0.48 -22.52 -29.00
C GLU A 491 -1.75 -22.36 -29.81
N GLU A 492 -2.08 -21.13 -30.21
CA GLU A 492 -3.35 -20.79 -30.91
C GLU A 492 -4.62 -21.30 -30.17
N GLY A 493 -4.58 -21.34 -28.84
CA GLY A 493 -5.70 -21.76 -27.99
C GLY A 493 -5.92 -23.27 -27.91
N ARG A 494 -4.94 -24.09 -28.35
CA ARG A 494 -4.98 -25.55 -28.22
C ARG A 494 -3.78 -26.06 -27.42
N PRO A 495 -3.97 -27.10 -26.59
CA PRO A 495 -2.87 -27.71 -25.85
C PRO A 495 -1.88 -28.39 -26.81
N ILE A 496 -0.59 -28.23 -26.55
CA ILE A 496 0.50 -28.88 -27.28
C ILE A 496 0.79 -30.23 -26.61
N GLU A 497 0.83 -31.31 -27.39
CA GLU A 497 1.20 -32.65 -26.89
C GLU A 497 2.63 -33.07 -27.31
N ASP A 498 3.23 -32.39 -28.30
CA ASP A 498 4.59 -32.68 -28.74
C ASP A 498 5.63 -32.25 -27.70
N ARG A 499 6.25 -33.24 -27.05
CA ARG A 499 7.28 -33.04 -26.02
C ARG A 499 8.45 -32.18 -26.51
N ASN A 500 8.91 -32.36 -27.76
CA ASN A 500 10.03 -31.57 -28.28
C ASN A 500 9.64 -30.10 -28.42
N ARG A 501 8.41 -29.85 -28.87
CA ARG A 501 7.86 -28.49 -28.98
C ARG A 501 7.69 -27.85 -27.60
N ILE A 502 7.17 -28.58 -26.62
CA ILE A 502 7.05 -28.14 -25.22
C ILE A 502 8.42 -27.73 -24.66
N VAL A 503 9.44 -28.59 -24.79
CA VAL A 503 10.80 -28.31 -24.31
C VAL A 503 11.37 -27.05 -24.96
N GLN A 504 11.16 -26.89 -26.28
CA GLN A 504 11.62 -25.72 -27.00
C GLN A 504 10.97 -24.41 -26.49
N ILE A 505 9.66 -24.42 -26.25
CA ILE A 505 8.92 -23.26 -25.74
C ILE A 505 9.38 -22.93 -24.32
N LEU A 506 9.39 -23.91 -23.41
CA LEU A 506 9.82 -23.69 -22.02
C LEU A 506 11.26 -23.16 -21.94
N SER A 507 12.17 -23.72 -22.75
CA SER A 507 13.56 -23.27 -22.78
C SER A 507 13.71 -21.86 -23.34
N GLY A 508 12.89 -21.49 -24.33
CA GLY A 508 12.88 -20.15 -24.92
C GLY A 508 12.28 -19.09 -23.97
N GLU A 509 11.28 -19.46 -23.16
CA GLU A 509 10.58 -18.54 -22.26
C GLU A 509 11.20 -18.41 -20.88
N LEU A 510 12.06 -19.35 -20.46
CA LEU A 510 12.62 -19.33 -19.10
C LEU A 510 13.48 -18.08 -18.83
N GLU A 511 14.44 -17.76 -19.70
CA GLU A 511 15.33 -16.61 -19.44
C GLU A 511 14.56 -15.28 -19.50
N PRO A 512 13.69 -15.01 -20.49
CA PRO A 512 12.81 -13.83 -20.47
C PRO A 512 11.92 -13.76 -19.22
N CYS A 513 11.45 -14.90 -18.70
CA CYS A 513 10.70 -14.94 -17.45
C CYS A 513 11.57 -14.52 -16.25
N LEU A 514 12.79 -15.06 -16.14
CA LEU A 514 13.71 -14.69 -15.06
C LEU A 514 14.06 -13.20 -15.11
N GLU A 515 14.26 -12.62 -16.30
CA GLU A 515 14.47 -11.18 -16.48
C GLU A 515 13.28 -10.36 -15.99
N ARG A 516 12.03 -10.77 -16.32
CA ARG A 516 10.82 -10.11 -15.81
C ARG A 516 10.71 -10.20 -14.28
N LEU A 517 11.02 -11.36 -13.69
CA LEU A 517 11.00 -11.54 -12.23
C LEU A 517 12.05 -10.66 -11.54
N ALA A 518 13.25 -10.54 -12.12
CA ALA A 518 14.31 -9.65 -11.63
C ALA A 518 13.90 -8.17 -11.74
N ALA A 519 13.36 -7.75 -12.87
CA ALA A 519 12.88 -6.39 -13.10
C ALA A 519 11.72 -6.00 -12.16
N ARG A 520 10.92 -6.99 -11.72
CA ARG A 520 9.85 -6.83 -10.72
C ARG A 520 10.34 -6.95 -9.28
N ALA A 521 11.65 -7.02 -9.03
CA ALA A 521 12.25 -7.15 -7.70
C ALA A 521 11.73 -8.36 -6.89
N LEU A 522 11.63 -9.52 -7.55
CA LEU A 522 11.20 -10.77 -6.91
C LEU A 522 12.36 -11.70 -6.52
N LEU A 523 13.60 -11.34 -6.89
CA LEU A 523 14.79 -12.13 -6.61
C LEU A 523 15.57 -11.57 -5.41
N VAL A 524 16.10 -12.45 -4.57
CA VAL A 524 16.90 -12.12 -3.39
C VAL A 524 18.38 -12.15 -3.76
N SER A 525 19.16 -11.22 -3.18
CA SER A 525 20.62 -11.08 -3.36
C SER A 525 21.43 -12.25 -2.85
#